data_AF-A0A964YLU6-F1
#
_entry.id   AF-A0A964YLU6-F1
#
_cell.length_a   1.000
_cell.length_b   1.000
_cell.length_c   1.000
_cell.angle_alpha   90.00
_cell.angle_beta   90.00
_cell.angle_gamma   90.00
#
_symmetry.space_group_name_H-M   'P 1'
#
loop_
_entity.id
_entity.type
_entity.pdbx_description
1 polymer ?
#
loop_
_entity_poly.entity_id
_entity_poly.type
_entity_poly.pdbx_seq_one_letter_code
_entity_poly.pdbx_strand_id
1 'polypeptide(L)'
;MKNNFTAPTFLRSPNQAFYKTLNQRVSAYFADKDISRHANFGMVVKTLFMMCLYFIPIVLSFYTASPLGFIALWMLAGLGMAGLGLSVMHDANHGAYSNNKNVNYFVGSIMYFIGGNPTNWKIQHNVLHHTFTNIDGFDEDIDPPVSLLRFSPYSAWKPIHRYQHIYVWFFYSLMTMMWFLTKDFKQAKRYNQMGLTKTQGLTYAQHMAYILFGKVIYAVLVLFLPLYFAQVAWPYVIISFVLMQLLAGLTLSLVFQPAHVIPDAAFAQPNDSGDVEADSRVHQLYTTANYSMKSRWFTWFVGGLNFQVEHHLFPNICHVHYRALSKIVKATAEEFNLPYHSNRTFISALRSHTRMLKLLGQKECPDFVHV
;
A
#
# COMPACT_ATOMS: atom_id res chain seq x y z
N MET A 1 -17.81 -25.73 -2.58
CA MET A 1 -18.58 -24.53 -2.96
C MET A 1 -17.73 -23.71 -3.92
N LYS A 2 -18.16 -23.55 -5.18
CA LYS A 2 -17.52 -22.61 -6.11
C LYS A 2 -17.91 -21.21 -5.62
N ASN A 3 -17.03 -20.53 -4.89
CA ASN A 3 -17.19 -19.11 -4.63
C ASN A 3 -16.92 -18.38 -5.95
N ASN A 4 -17.95 -18.26 -6.78
CA ASN A 4 -17.89 -17.30 -7.88
C ASN A 4 -17.83 -15.92 -7.21
N PHE A 5 -16.65 -15.32 -7.21
CA PHE A 5 -16.49 -13.93 -6.86
C PHE A 5 -17.35 -13.11 -7.83
N THR A 6 -18.43 -12.52 -7.33
CA THR A 6 -19.25 -11.57 -8.08
C THR A 6 -18.79 -10.18 -7.69
N ALA A 7 -18.15 -9.50 -8.62
CA ALA A 7 -17.70 -8.13 -8.45
C ALA A 7 -18.91 -7.18 -8.42
N PRO A 8 -18.98 -6.22 -7.47
CA PRO A 8 -19.94 -5.14 -7.51
C PRO A 8 -19.76 -4.30 -8.77
N THR A 9 -20.85 -3.78 -9.31
CA THR A 9 -20.78 -2.85 -10.44
C THR A 9 -21.04 -1.43 -9.96
N PHE A 10 -20.18 -0.48 -10.33
CA PHE A 10 -20.44 0.94 -10.07
C PHE A 10 -21.47 1.47 -11.06
N LEU A 11 -22.33 2.38 -10.60
CA LEU A 11 -23.26 3.10 -11.47
C LEU A 11 -22.51 3.82 -12.60
N ARG A 12 -23.08 3.79 -13.80
CA ARG A 12 -22.50 4.48 -14.97
C ARG A 12 -22.66 5.99 -14.85
N SER A 13 -21.56 6.65 -14.48
CA SER A 13 -21.15 8.01 -14.86
C SER A 13 -22.17 9.16 -14.75
N PRO A 14 -22.82 9.39 -13.60
CA PRO A 14 -23.46 10.68 -13.33
C PRO A 14 -22.48 11.86 -13.39
N ASN A 15 -21.18 11.61 -13.18
CA ASN A 15 -20.12 12.63 -13.10
C ASN A 15 -19.17 12.64 -14.32
N GLN A 16 -19.68 12.30 -15.52
CA GLN A 16 -18.86 12.21 -16.74
C GLN A 16 -18.12 13.52 -17.08
N ALA A 17 -18.74 14.67 -16.79
CA ALA A 17 -18.15 15.99 -17.04
C ALA A 17 -16.90 16.24 -16.18
N PHE A 18 -16.91 15.87 -14.90
CA PHE A 18 -15.75 15.95 -14.02
C PHE A 18 -14.59 15.14 -14.59
N TYR A 19 -14.87 13.87 -14.93
CA TYR A 19 -13.87 12.96 -15.46
C TYR A 19 -13.21 13.47 -16.76
N LYS A 20 -14.04 13.91 -17.70
CA LYS A 20 -13.58 14.46 -18.99
C LYS A 20 -12.67 15.66 -18.76
N THR A 21 -13.10 16.60 -17.92
CA THR A 21 -12.36 17.83 -17.60
C THR A 21 -11.04 17.51 -16.92
N LEU A 22 -11.06 16.63 -15.91
CA LEU A 22 -9.87 16.25 -15.16
C LEU A 22 -8.81 15.62 -16.08
N ASN A 23 -9.21 14.65 -16.90
CA ASN A 23 -8.28 14.01 -17.85
C ASN A 23 -7.72 14.96 -18.90
N GLN A 24 -8.54 15.87 -19.41
CA GLN A 24 -8.10 16.87 -20.37
C GLN A 24 -7.00 17.73 -19.76
N ARG A 25 -7.20 18.23 -18.53
CA ARG A 25 -6.21 19.06 -17.82
C ARG A 25 -4.94 18.29 -17.48
N VAL A 26 -5.07 17.05 -17.00
CA VAL A 26 -3.92 16.19 -16.72
C VAL A 26 -3.15 15.87 -18.01
N SER A 27 -3.85 15.59 -19.10
CA SER A 27 -3.20 15.32 -20.39
C SER A 27 -2.51 16.56 -20.96
N ALA A 28 -3.13 17.74 -20.85
CA ALA A 28 -2.53 19.01 -21.22
C ALA A 28 -1.24 19.28 -20.42
N TYR A 29 -1.23 19.02 -19.10
CA TYR A 29 -0.02 19.16 -18.29
C TYR A 29 1.19 18.38 -18.83
N PHE A 30 0.98 17.14 -19.29
CA PHE A 30 2.06 16.34 -19.88
C PHE A 30 2.44 16.82 -21.28
N ALA A 31 1.47 17.20 -22.10
CA ALA A 31 1.70 17.67 -23.47
C ALA A 31 2.41 19.03 -23.50
N ASP A 32 1.93 20.01 -22.75
CA ASP A 32 2.47 21.38 -22.73
C ASP A 32 3.92 21.45 -22.23
N LYS A 33 4.31 20.49 -21.38
CA LYS A 33 5.65 20.41 -20.80
C LYS A 33 6.56 19.43 -21.54
N ASP A 34 6.03 18.68 -22.49
CA ASP A 34 6.72 17.58 -23.18
C ASP A 34 7.46 16.64 -22.20
N ILE A 35 6.72 16.16 -21.19
CA ILE A 35 7.27 15.25 -20.17
C ILE A 35 6.54 13.91 -20.15
N SER A 36 7.30 12.85 -19.89
CA SER A 36 6.74 11.50 -19.71
C SER A 36 5.88 11.40 -18.44
N ARG A 37 4.84 10.57 -18.50
CA ARG A 37 4.03 10.16 -17.33
C ARG A 37 4.75 9.17 -16.41
N HIS A 38 5.85 8.60 -16.88
CA HIS A 38 6.62 7.57 -16.18
C HIS A 38 7.77 8.14 -15.34
N ALA A 39 8.61 7.26 -14.79
CA ALA A 39 9.79 7.61 -14.03
C ALA A 39 10.70 8.60 -14.79
N ASN A 40 11.22 9.58 -14.06
CA ASN A 40 12.30 10.46 -14.51
C ASN A 40 13.63 10.05 -13.88
N PHE A 41 14.71 10.78 -14.19
CA PHE A 41 16.03 10.54 -13.59
C PHE A 41 16.01 10.53 -12.05
N GLY A 42 15.21 11.41 -11.43
CA GLY A 42 15.07 11.45 -9.97
C GLY A 42 14.48 10.17 -9.38
N MET A 43 13.56 9.52 -10.09
CA MET A 43 13.02 8.21 -9.68
C MET A 43 14.09 7.10 -9.79
N VAL A 44 14.94 7.13 -10.82
CA VAL A 44 16.06 6.18 -10.96
C VAL A 44 17.07 6.35 -9.81
N VAL A 45 17.46 7.59 -9.50
CA VAL A 45 18.33 7.89 -8.35
C VAL A 45 17.71 7.40 -7.05
N LYS A 46 16.41 7.62 -6.86
CA LYS A 46 15.66 7.13 -5.70
C LYS A 46 15.66 5.60 -5.62
N THR A 47 15.46 4.91 -6.74
CA THR A 47 15.54 3.44 -6.80
C THR A 47 16.90 2.94 -6.33
N LEU A 48 17.98 3.50 -6.87
CA LEU A 48 19.34 3.14 -6.47
C LEU A 48 19.59 3.41 -4.99
N PHE A 49 19.14 4.57 -4.50
CA PHE A 49 19.26 4.92 -3.09
C PHE A 49 18.52 3.94 -2.19
N MET A 50 17.26 3.60 -2.48
CA MET A 50 16.48 2.68 -1.66
C MET A 50 17.05 1.25 -1.68
N MET A 51 17.57 0.81 -2.84
CA MET A 51 18.29 -0.46 -2.95
C MET A 51 19.55 -0.45 -2.08
N CYS A 52 20.34 0.63 -2.15
CA CYS A 52 21.53 0.80 -1.33
C CYS A 52 21.19 0.83 0.17
N LEU A 53 20.15 1.59 0.55
CA LEU A 53 19.69 1.70 1.94
C LEU A 53 19.23 0.36 2.51
N TYR A 54 18.77 -0.56 1.66
CA TYR A 54 18.38 -1.90 2.07
C TYR A 54 19.56 -2.88 2.10
N PHE A 55 20.30 -3.03 1.00
CA PHE A 55 21.31 -4.08 0.86
C PHE A 55 22.66 -3.75 1.49
N ILE A 56 23.11 -2.48 1.43
CA ILE A 56 24.43 -2.10 1.97
C ILE A 56 24.49 -2.35 3.49
N PRO A 57 23.51 -1.92 4.30
CA PRO A 57 23.58 -2.18 5.74
C PRO A 57 23.60 -3.67 6.09
N ILE A 58 22.87 -4.51 5.34
CA ILE A 58 22.91 -5.98 5.51
C ILE A 58 24.33 -6.51 5.24
N VAL A 59 24.96 -6.11 4.14
CA VAL A 59 26.33 -6.54 3.81
C VAL A 59 27.34 -6.02 4.83
N LEU A 60 27.25 -4.75 5.22
CA LEU A 60 28.14 -4.17 6.25
C LEU A 60 27.98 -4.86 7.61
N SER A 61 26.81 -5.43 7.91
CA SER A 61 26.58 -6.15 9.16
C SER A 61 27.45 -7.41 9.30
N PHE A 62 27.98 -7.96 8.21
CA PHE A 62 28.89 -9.12 8.25
C PHE A 62 30.30 -8.75 8.75
N TYR A 63 30.63 -7.46 8.80
CA TYR A 63 31.97 -6.97 9.16
C TYR A 63 32.02 -6.31 10.55
N THR A 64 30.93 -6.41 11.33
CA THR A 64 30.89 -5.88 12.69
C THR A 64 30.67 -6.98 13.73
N ALA A 65 31.52 -7.01 14.75
CA ALA A 65 31.35 -7.85 15.93
C ALA A 65 30.51 -7.16 17.02
N SER A 66 30.13 -5.90 16.85
CA SER A 66 29.32 -5.15 17.82
C SER A 66 27.84 -5.53 17.68
N PRO A 67 27.21 -6.12 18.71
CA PRO A 67 25.78 -6.47 18.64
C PRO A 67 24.88 -5.25 18.40
N LEU A 68 25.20 -4.11 19.01
CA LEU A 68 24.46 -2.86 18.81
C LEU A 68 24.68 -2.31 17.39
N GLY A 69 25.91 -2.38 16.89
CA GLY A 69 26.21 -1.99 15.51
C GLY A 69 25.47 -2.84 14.48
N PHE A 70 25.40 -4.15 14.73
CA PHE A 70 24.64 -5.10 13.90
C PHE A 70 23.15 -4.75 13.88
N ILE A 71 22.53 -4.58 15.06
CA ILE A 71 21.10 -4.19 15.16
C ILE A 71 20.83 -2.86 14.44
N ALA A 72 21.70 -1.86 14.62
CA ALA A 72 21.53 -0.54 13.99
C ALA A 72 21.55 -0.61 12.46
N LEU A 73 22.43 -1.42 11.87
CA LEU A 73 22.48 -1.63 10.42
C LEU A 73 21.21 -2.32 9.90
N TRP A 74 20.69 -3.30 10.63
CA TRP A 74 19.44 -3.97 10.27
C TRP A 74 18.20 -3.08 10.40
N MET A 75 18.16 -2.21 11.42
CA MET A 75 17.15 -1.17 11.53
C MET A 75 17.21 -0.22 10.33
N LEU A 76 18.40 0.19 9.89
CA LEU A 76 18.58 1.00 8.69
C LEU A 76 18.08 0.28 7.43
N ALA A 77 18.38 -1.02 7.30
CA ALA A 77 17.84 -1.86 6.24
C ALA A 77 16.30 -1.91 6.29
N GLY A 78 15.68 -1.92 7.47
CA GLY A 78 14.22 -1.88 7.63
C GLY A 78 13.58 -0.62 7.02
N LEU A 79 14.26 0.53 7.11
CA LEU A 79 13.83 1.76 6.43
C LEU A 79 13.99 1.64 4.91
N GLY A 80 15.07 1.01 4.43
CA GLY A 80 15.27 0.70 3.01
C GLY A 80 14.20 -0.23 2.46
N MET A 81 13.86 -1.29 3.20
CA MET A 81 12.79 -2.24 2.87
C MET A 81 11.44 -1.53 2.73
N ALA A 82 11.09 -0.66 3.69
CA ALA A 82 9.89 0.16 3.61
C ALA A 82 9.92 1.09 2.39
N GLY A 83 11.04 1.79 2.14
CA GLY A 83 11.19 2.67 0.98
C GLY A 83 11.04 1.95 -0.36
N LEU A 84 11.62 0.75 -0.52
CA LEU A 84 11.45 -0.09 -1.70
C LEU A 84 9.98 -0.47 -1.91
N GLY A 85 9.30 -0.86 -0.84
CA GLY A 85 7.88 -1.22 -0.85
C GLY A 85 6.95 -0.04 -1.16
N LEU A 86 7.22 1.13 -0.58
CA LEU A 86 6.38 2.33 -0.71
C LEU A 86 6.55 3.06 -2.04
N SER A 87 7.64 2.80 -2.79
CA SER A 87 7.96 3.61 -3.96
C SER A 87 8.41 2.84 -5.20
N VAL A 88 9.47 2.04 -5.10
CA VAL A 88 10.12 1.44 -6.27
C VAL A 88 9.26 0.33 -6.86
N MET A 89 8.96 -0.69 -6.07
CA MET A 89 8.17 -1.83 -6.54
C MET A 89 6.69 -1.44 -6.72
N HIS A 90 6.20 -0.46 -5.95
CA HIS A 90 4.82 0.02 -6.02
C HIS A 90 4.51 0.66 -7.38
N ASP A 91 5.25 1.70 -7.78
CA ASP A 91 5.08 2.32 -9.11
C ASP A 91 5.29 1.30 -10.24
N ALA A 92 6.29 0.42 -10.12
CA ALA A 92 6.55 -0.58 -11.14
C ALA A 92 5.42 -1.61 -11.27
N ASN A 93 4.83 -2.05 -10.15
CA ASN A 93 3.71 -2.99 -10.17
C ASN A 93 2.38 -2.35 -10.61
N HIS A 94 2.26 -1.02 -10.58
CA HIS A 94 1.21 -0.26 -11.29
C HIS A 94 1.48 -0.07 -12.79
N GLY A 95 2.69 -0.35 -13.26
CA GLY A 95 3.12 -0.01 -14.63
C GLY A 95 3.47 1.47 -14.80
N ALA A 96 3.57 2.22 -13.70
CA ALA A 96 3.88 3.63 -13.68
C ALA A 96 5.38 3.92 -13.87
N TYR A 97 6.26 2.98 -13.52
CA TYR A 97 7.72 3.20 -13.57
C TYR A 97 8.25 3.40 -14.99
N SER A 98 7.77 2.65 -15.98
CA SER A 98 8.24 2.75 -17.37
C SER A 98 7.10 2.52 -18.36
N ASN A 99 7.23 3.00 -19.59
CA ASN A 99 6.36 2.57 -20.69
C ASN A 99 6.65 1.12 -21.12
N ASN A 100 7.83 0.58 -20.79
CA ASN A 100 8.23 -0.79 -21.10
C ASN A 100 7.76 -1.76 -20.01
N LYS A 101 6.87 -2.69 -20.38
CA LYS A 101 6.33 -3.71 -19.48
C LYS A 101 7.40 -4.61 -18.85
N ASN A 102 8.49 -4.90 -19.56
CA ASN A 102 9.59 -5.73 -19.05
C ASN A 102 10.39 -5.00 -17.97
N VAL A 103 10.57 -3.69 -18.11
CA VAL A 103 11.21 -2.86 -17.07
C VAL A 103 10.35 -2.86 -15.80
N ASN A 104 9.04 -2.61 -15.95
CA ASN A 104 8.11 -2.69 -14.82
C ASN A 104 8.09 -4.08 -14.16
N TYR A 105 8.13 -5.16 -14.95
CA TYR A 105 8.20 -6.51 -14.44
C TYR A 105 9.47 -6.75 -13.61
N PHE A 106 10.63 -6.35 -14.14
CA PHE A 106 11.92 -6.49 -13.45
C PHE A 106 11.97 -5.67 -12.16
N VAL A 107 11.65 -4.36 -12.24
CA VAL A 107 11.67 -3.47 -11.06
C VAL A 107 10.61 -3.88 -10.04
N GLY A 108 9.41 -4.28 -10.49
CA GLY A 108 8.35 -4.79 -9.63
C GLY A 108 8.72 -6.11 -8.92
N SER A 109 9.61 -6.91 -9.51
CA SER A 109 10.13 -8.15 -8.92
C SER A 109 11.09 -7.93 -7.75
N ILE A 110 11.55 -6.70 -7.51
CA ILE A 110 12.26 -6.32 -6.26
C ILE A 110 11.46 -6.76 -5.03
N MET A 111 10.14 -6.84 -5.15
CA MET A 111 9.25 -7.32 -4.10
C MET A 111 9.64 -8.69 -3.51
N TYR A 112 10.22 -9.60 -4.30
CA TYR A 112 10.72 -10.88 -3.81
C TYR A 112 11.84 -10.71 -2.77
N PHE A 113 12.67 -9.67 -2.92
CA PHE A 113 13.79 -9.36 -2.02
C PHE A 113 13.34 -8.65 -0.73
N ILE A 114 12.07 -8.26 -0.64
CA ILE A 114 11.45 -7.70 0.57
C ILE A 114 10.33 -8.61 1.11
N GLY A 115 10.37 -9.89 0.74
CA GLY A 115 9.53 -10.93 1.35
C GLY A 115 8.09 -10.98 0.87
N GLY A 116 7.70 -10.25 -0.18
CA GLY A 116 6.35 -10.27 -0.78
C GLY A 116 6.31 -10.93 -2.16
N ASN A 117 5.11 -11.12 -2.69
CA ASN A 117 4.89 -11.64 -4.05
C ASN A 117 4.20 -10.61 -4.97
N PRO A 118 4.80 -10.24 -6.12
CA PRO A 118 4.22 -9.26 -7.05
C PRO A 118 2.82 -9.61 -7.55
N THR A 119 2.54 -10.90 -7.81
CA THR A 119 1.23 -11.34 -8.32
C THR A 119 0.14 -11.13 -7.27
N ASN A 120 0.37 -11.56 -6.03
CA ASN A 120 -0.57 -11.31 -4.94
C ASN A 120 -0.82 -9.82 -4.74
N TRP A 121 0.26 -9.03 -4.76
CA TRP A 121 0.14 -7.59 -4.60
C TRP A 121 -0.68 -6.94 -5.71
N LYS A 122 -0.49 -7.33 -6.98
CA LYS A 122 -1.30 -6.81 -8.09
C LYS A 122 -2.78 -7.18 -7.95
N ILE A 123 -3.08 -8.40 -7.50
CA ILE A 123 -4.47 -8.80 -7.26
C ILE A 123 -5.05 -8.02 -6.07
N GLN A 124 -4.38 -8.00 -4.92
CA GLN A 124 -4.83 -7.26 -3.73
C GLN A 124 -5.01 -5.78 -4.04
N HIS A 125 -3.98 -5.16 -4.60
CA HIS A 125 -3.89 -3.70 -4.67
C HIS A 125 -4.55 -3.15 -5.92
N ASN A 126 -4.25 -3.68 -7.11
CA ASN A 126 -4.72 -3.10 -8.37
C ASN A 126 -6.11 -3.60 -8.75
N VAL A 127 -6.40 -4.89 -8.49
CA VAL A 127 -7.68 -5.49 -8.89
C VAL A 127 -8.74 -5.26 -7.82
N LEU A 128 -8.41 -5.46 -6.54
CA LEU A 128 -9.36 -5.34 -5.45
C LEU A 128 -9.38 -3.92 -4.86
N HIS A 129 -8.33 -3.49 -4.18
CA HIS A 129 -8.28 -2.22 -3.46
C HIS A 129 -8.58 -1.01 -4.36
N HIS A 130 -7.86 -0.81 -5.47
CA HIS A 130 -8.09 0.32 -6.38
C HIS A 130 -9.46 0.32 -7.07
N THR A 131 -10.11 -0.84 -7.19
CA THR A 131 -11.45 -0.93 -7.78
C THR A 131 -12.53 -0.69 -6.72
N PHE A 132 -12.34 -1.21 -5.50
CA PHE A 132 -13.36 -1.30 -4.46
C PHE A 132 -12.93 -0.62 -3.14
N THR A 133 -12.14 0.45 -3.21
CA THR A 133 -11.56 1.16 -2.06
C THR A 133 -12.60 1.36 -0.94
N ASN A 134 -12.28 1.00 0.30
CA ASN A 134 -13.17 1.10 1.46
C ASN A 134 -14.53 0.37 1.33
N ILE A 135 -14.67 -0.63 0.45
CA ILE A 135 -15.85 -1.51 0.40
C ILE A 135 -15.53 -2.80 1.18
N ASP A 136 -16.21 -2.98 2.32
CA ASP A 136 -16.08 -4.16 3.19
C ASP A 136 -16.31 -5.47 2.40
N GLY A 137 -15.52 -6.49 2.69
CA GLY A 137 -15.53 -7.77 1.98
C GLY A 137 -14.79 -7.79 0.63
N PHE A 138 -14.45 -6.63 0.06
CA PHE A 138 -13.73 -6.51 -1.22
C PHE A 138 -12.34 -5.89 -1.05
N ASP A 139 -12.24 -4.82 -0.28
CA ASP A 139 -10.97 -4.14 0.00
C ASP A 139 -10.25 -4.78 1.20
N GLU A 140 -9.15 -5.47 0.91
CA GLU A 140 -8.35 -6.13 1.94
C GLU A 140 -7.57 -5.17 2.83
N ASP A 141 -7.41 -3.90 2.44
CA ASP A 141 -6.65 -2.93 3.22
C ASP A 141 -7.45 -2.42 4.43
N ILE A 142 -8.77 -2.66 4.45
CA ILE A 142 -9.68 -2.48 5.59
C ILE A 142 -10.19 -3.79 6.22
N ASP A 143 -9.69 -4.95 5.75
CA ASP A 143 -9.99 -6.29 6.28
C ASP A 143 -8.78 -6.85 7.03
N PRO A 144 -8.57 -6.47 8.31
CA PRO A 144 -7.39 -6.89 9.04
C PRO A 144 -7.37 -8.42 9.21
N PRO A 145 -6.21 -9.08 9.04
CA PRO A 145 -6.10 -10.54 9.12
C PRO A 145 -6.41 -11.11 10.51
N VAL A 146 -6.46 -10.25 11.53
CA VAL A 146 -6.75 -10.60 12.90
C VAL A 146 -8.06 -9.92 13.29
N SER A 147 -9.07 -10.71 13.65
CA SER A 147 -10.38 -10.21 14.11
C SER A 147 -10.34 -9.36 15.41
N LEU A 148 -9.14 -9.13 15.95
CA LEU A 148 -8.86 -8.17 17.02
C LEU A 148 -8.85 -6.72 16.53
N LEU A 149 -8.80 -6.45 15.23
CA LEU A 149 -8.87 -5.11 14.66
C LEU A 149 -10.16 -4.95 13.86
N ARG A 150 -10.63 -3.70 13.75
CA ARG A 150 -11.83 -3.32 13.00
C ARG A 150 -11.57 -2.00 12.29
N PHE A 151 -11.46 -2.05 10.97
CA PHE A 151 -11.16 -0.88 10.12
C PHE A 151 -12.33 -0.44 9.24
N SER A 152 -13.47 -1.12 9.35
CA SER A 152 -14.72 -0.79 8.67
C SER A 152 -15.87 -0.74 9.66
N PRO A 153 -16.84 0.17 9.49
CA PRO A 153 -18.06 0.19 10.29
C PRO A 153 -18.95 -1.03 10.03
N TYR A 154 -18.82 -1.69 8.88
CA TYR A 154 -19.60 -2.87 8.51
C TYR A 154 -19.03 -4.18 9.06
N SER A 155 -17.76 -4.18 9.47
CA SER A 155 -17.14 -5.31 10.15
C SER A 155 -17.73 -5.51 11.55
N ALA A 156 -17.94 -6.78 11.94
CA ALA A 156 -18.54 -7.13 13.22
C ALA A 156 -17.74 -6.59 14.43
N TRP A 157 -18.42 -5.91 15.35
CA TRP A 157 -17.81 -5.38 16.56
C TRP A 157 -17.55 -6.45 17.61
N LYS A 158 -16.42 -6.35 18.31
CA LYS A 158 -16.07 -7.16 19.49
C LYS A 158 -15.66 -6.25 20.65
N PRO A 159 -15.92 -6.64 21.92
CA PRO A 159 -15.59 -5.83 23.09
C PRO A 159 -14.14 -5.33 23.15
N ILE A 160 -13.19 -6.11 22.62
CA ILE A 160 -11.77 -5.77 22.58
C ILE A 160 -11.48 -4.54 21.70
N HIS A 161 -12.29 -4.28 20.67
CA HIS A 161 -12.09 -3.18 19.72
C HIS A 161 -12.11 -1.80 20.38
N ARG A 162 -12.73 -1.66 21.56
CA ARG A 162 -12.70 -0.40 22.34
C ARG A 162 -11.28 0.09 22.62
N TYR A 163 -10.31 -0.82 22.68
CA TYR A 163 -8.89 -0.52 22.95
C TYR A 163 -8.01 -0.61 21.69
N GLN A 164 -8.57 -0.83 20.50
CA GLN A 164 -7.78 -1.06 19.29
C GLN A 164 -6.85 0.10 18.95
N HIS A 165 -7.28 1.33 19.20
CA HIS A 165 -6.47 2.54 19.04
C HIS A 165 -5.18 2.56 19.88
N ILE A 166 -5.03 1.66 20.85
CA ILE A 166 -3.82 1.47 21.67
C ILE A 166 -2.98 0.32 21.11
N TYR A 167 -3.57 -0.87 20.93
CA TYR A 167 -2.79 -2.06 20.53
C TYR A 167 -2.56 -2.21 19.03
N VAL A 168 -3.23 -1.41 18.18
CA VAL A 168 -3.09 -1.46 16.72
C VAL A 168 -1.64 -1.28 16.27
N TRP A 169 -0.86 -0.42 16.93
CA TRP A 169 0.51 -0.09 16.53
C TRP A 169 1.43 -1.31 16.59
N PHE A 170 1.19 -2.20 17.56
CA PHE A 170 1.87 -3.47 17.64
C PHE A 170 1.52 -4.36 16.44
N PHE A 171 0.23 -4.51 16.10
CA PHE A 171 -0.16 -5.31 14.94
C PHE A 171 0.30 -4.73 13.59
N TYR A 172 0.36 -3.40 13.47
CA TYR A 172 0.95 -2.71 12.32
C TYR A 172 2.42 -3.07 12.14
N SER A 173 3.19 -3.15 13.24
CA SER A 173 4.58 -3.62 13.16
C SER A 173 4.71 -5.06 12.64
N LEU A 174 3.71 -5.92 12.84
CA LEU A 174 3.74 -7.30 12.37
C LEU A 174 3.44 -7.48 10.87
N MET A 175 3.08 -6.42 10.15
CA MET A 175 2.55 -6.53 8.78
C MET A 175 3.50 -7.25 7.81
N THR A 176 4.76 -6.84 7.72
CA THR A 176 5.74 -7.46 6.78
C THR A 176 6.16 -8.85 7.24
N MET A 177 6.22 -9.09 8.56
CA MET A 177 6.44 -10.43 9.11
C MET A 177 5.33 -11.40 8.69
N MET A 178 4.06 -10.98 8.84
CA MET A 178 2.92 -11.78 8.41
C MET A 178 2.92 -12.01 6.91
N TRP A 179 3.38 -11.02 6.13
CA TRP A 179 3.54 -11.14 4.69
C TRP A 179 4.53 -12.25 4.32
N PHE A 180 5.70 -12.23 4.96
CA PHE A 180 6.73 -13.24 4.78
C PHE A 180 6.22 -14.63 5.15
N LEU A 181 5.62 -14.80 6.33
CA LEU A 181 5.31 -16.11 6.89
C LEU A 181 4.03 -16.75 6.33
N THR A 182 2.94 -16.00 6.17
CA THR A 182 1.61 -16.62 5.95
C THR A 182 0.71 -15.94 4.92
N LYS A 183 0.73 -14.60 4.81
CA LYS A 183 -0.26 -13.83 4.02
C LYS A 183 -0.27 -14.29 2.56
N ASP A 184 0.91 -14.41 1.94
CA ASP A 184 1.00 -14.73 0.52
C ASP A 184 0.42 -16.11 0.17
N PHE A 185 0.62 -17.11 1.03
CA PHE A 185 0.07 -18.45 0.82
C PHE A 185 -1.45 -18.47 0.97
N LYS A 186 -1.98 -17.77 1.97
CA LYS A 186 -3.43 -17.61 2.18
C LYS A 186 -4.08 -16.87 1.00
N GLN A 187 -3.46 -15.78 0.56
CA GLN A 187 -3.91 -14.99 -0.59
C GLN A 187 -3.90 -15.80 -1.88
N ALA A 188 -2.83 -16.55 -2.17
CA ALA A 188 -2.77 -17.37 -3.38
C ALA A 188 -3.92 -18.39 -3.46
N LYS A 189 -4.23 -19.06 -2.34
CA LYS A 189 -5.37 -19.98 -2.26
C LYS A 189 -6.69 -19.25 -2.49
N ARG A 190 -6.92 -18.13 -1.79
CA ARG A 190 -8.15 -17.34 -1.90
C ARG A 190 -8.34 -16.80 -3.32
N TYR A 191 -7.33 -16.19 -3.90
CA TYR A 191 -7.39 -15.60 -5.24
C TYR A 191 -7.59 -16.65 -6.34
N ASN A 192 -7.04 -17.85 -6.16
CA ASN A 192 -7.34 -18.95 -7.07
C ASN A 192 -8.80 -19.38 -6.96
N GLN A 193 -9.35 -19.47 -5.75
CA GLN A 193 -10.76 -19.80 -5.52
C GLN A 193 -11.70 -18.74 -6.11
N MET A 194 -11.32 -17.46 -6.05
CA MET A 194 -12.04 -16.33 -6.67
C MET A 194 -11.86 -16.28 -8.20
N GLY A 195 -10.97 -17.09 -8.78
CA GLY A 195 -10.65 -17.04 -10.20
C GLY A 195 -9.84 -15.80 -10.63
N LEU A 196 -9.16 -15.13 -9.69
CA LEU A 196 -8.32 -13.96 -9.97
C LEU A 196 -6.88 -14.36 -10.36
N THR A 197 -6.37 -15.51 -9.93
CA THR A 197 -5.03 -15.99 -10.35
C THR A 197 -4.92 -16.16 -11.87
N LYS A 198 -5.97 -16.68 -12.51
CA LYS A 198 -6.01 -16.85 -13.98
C LYS A 198 -5.99 -15.53 -14.75
N THR A 199 -6.49 -14.42 -14.18
CA THR A 199 -6.46 -13.10 -14.85
C THR A 199 -5.04 -12.54 -14.93
N GLN A 200 -4.13 -13.07 -14.09
CA GLN A 200 -2.70 -12.77 -14.14
C GLN A 200 -1.93 -13.69 -15.11
N GLY A 201 -2.63 -14.54 -15.86
CA GLY A 201 -2.01 -15.48 -16.82
C GLY A 201 -1.26 -16.63 -16.15
N LEU A 202 -1.61 -16.98 -14.91
CA LEU A 202 -0.95 -18.03 -14.13
C LEU A 202 -1.92 -19.14 -13.72
N THR A 203 -1.41 -20.36 -13.66
CA THR A 203 -2.02 -21.45 -12.91
C THR A 203 -1.72 -21.31 -11.41
N TYR A 204 -2.53 -21.94 -10.56
CA TYR A 204 -2.26 -21.97 -9.12
C TYR A 204 -0.88 -22.56 -8.78
N ALA A 205 -0.47 -23.62 -9.48
CA ALA A 205 0.82 -24.27 -9.26
C ALA A 205 1.99 -23.34 -9.60
N GLN A 206 1.94 -22.64 -10.73
CA GLN A 206 2.96 -21.64 -11.09
C GLN A 206 3.01 -20.49 -10.09
N HIS A 207 1.85 -19.99 -9.66
CA HIS A 207 1.78 -18.92 -8.66
C HIS A 207 2.39 -19.37 -7.33
N MET A 208 2.13 -20.60 -6.90
CA MET A 208 2.74 -21.16 -5.69
C MET A 208 4.24 -21.39 -5.82
N ALA A 209 4.72 -21.86 -6.97
CA ALA A 209 6.15 -21.96 -7.24
C ALA A 209 6.85 -20.60 -7.14
N TYR A 210 6.27 -19.53 -7.68
CA TYR A 210 6.83 -18.17 -7.57
C TYR A 210 6.85 -17.64 -6.15
N ILE A 211 5.80 -17.91 -5.37
CA ILE A 211 5.79 -17.55 -3.94
C ILE A 211 6.90 -18.29 -3.22
N LEU A 212 6.99 -19.62 -3.35
CA LEU A 212 8.01 -20.42 -2.67
C LEU A 212 9.43 -19.98 -3.05
N PHE A 213 9.68 -19.79 -4.35
CA PHE A 213 10.95 -19.28 -4.86
C PHE A 213 11.33 -17.94 -4.22
N GLY A 214 10.39 -16.99 -4.18
CA GLY A 214 10.59 -15.69 -3.53
C GLY A 214 10.88 -15.82 -2.02
N LYS A 215 10.15 -16.69 -1.31
CA LYS A 215 10.37 -16.92 0.13
C LYS A 215 11.74 -17.54 0.41
N VAL A 216 12.18 -18.47 -0.43
CA VAL A 216 13.52 -19.09 -0.31
C VAL A 216 14.60 -18.05 -0.55
N ILE A 217 14.53 -17.26 -1.62
CA ILE A 217 15.48 -16.17 -1.88
C ILE A 217 15.54 -15.22 -0.69
N TYR A 218 14.37 -14.77 -0.22
CA TYR A 218 14.30 -13.85 0.89
C TYR A 218 14.91 -14.43 2.16
N ALA A 219 14.52 -15.66 2.55
CA ALA A 219 15.06 -16.35 3.72
C ALA A 219 16.57 -16.57 3.62
N VAL A 220 17.09 -16.89 2.43
CA VAL A 220 18.53 -17.01 2.22
C VAL A 220 19.22 -15.68 2.51
N LEU A 221 18.71 -14.58 1.95
CA LEU A 221 19.31 -13.26 2.08
C LEU A 221 19.27 -12.71 3.51
N VAL A 222 18.15 -12.89 4.21
CA VAL A 222 17.90 -12.21 5.50
C VAL A 222 18.04 -13.13 6.73
N LEU A 223 18.20 -14.43 6.55
CA LEU A 223 18.43 -15.37 7.65
C LEU A 223 19.66 -16.21 7.43
N PHE A 224 19.74 -16.94 6.30
CA PHE A 224 20.84 -17.88 6.09
C PHE A 224 22.21 -17.20 5.95
N LEU A 225 22.36 -16.22 5.05
CA LEU A 225 23.64 -15.51 4.86
C LEU A 225 24.08 -14.81 6.15
N PRO A 226 23.22 -14.06 6.87
CA PRO A 226 23.60 -13.46 8.15
C PRO A 226 23.96 -14.49 9.22
N LEU A 227 23.23 -15.61 9.34
CA LEU A 227 23.59 -16.66 10.31
C LEU A 227 24.94 -17.30 10.01
N TYR A 228 25.34 -17.35 8.74
CA TYR A 228 26.61 -17.93 8.31
C TYR A 228 27.80 -16.97 8.41
N PHE A 229 27.61 -15.70 8.05
CA PHE A 229 28.70 -14.71 7.93
C PHE A 229 28.79 -13.71 9.10
N ALA A 230 27.76 -13.57 9.94
CA ALA A 230 27.80 -12.57 11.02
C ALA A 230 28.85 -12.92 12.09
N GLN A 231 29.51 -11.88 12.59
CA GLN A 231 30.49 -11.97 13.69
C GLN A 231 29.85 -11.83 15.08
N VAL A 232 28.51 -11.80 15.15
CA VAL A 232 27.73 -11.75 16.39
C VAL A 232 27.07 -13.10 16.64
N ALA A 233 26.73 -13.39 17.90
CA ALA A 233 26.01 -14.62 18.23
C ALA A 233 24.65 -14.68 17.50
N TRP A 234 24.24 -15.89 17.10
CA TRP A 234 23.02 -16.12 16.33
C TRP A 234 21.73 -15.47 16.89
N PRO A 235 21.53 -15.28 18.22
CA PRO A 235 20.32 -14.60 18.71
C PRO A 235 20.23 -13.15 18.22
N TYR A 236 21.36 -12.45 18.06
CA TYR A 236 21.38 -11.08 17.55
C TYR A 236 20.97 -11.02 16.08
N VAL A 237 21.24 -12.05 15.28
CA VAL A 237 20.75 -12.15 13.90
C VAL A 237 19.23 -12.23 13.88
N ILE A 238 18.65 -13.12 14.69
CA ILE A 238 17.19 -13.30 14.77
C ILE A 238 16.50 -12.04 15.31
N ILE A 239 17.02 -11.45 16.39
CA ILE A 239 16.48 -10.21 16.96
C ILE A 239 16.53 -9.09 15.92
N SER A 240 17.63 -8.95 15.19
CA SER A 240 17.78 -7.89 14.18
C SER A 240 16.84 -8.08 12.99
N PHE A 241 16.67 -9.32 12.52
CA PHE A 241 15.66 -9.64 11.52
C PHE A 241 14.25 -9.26 12.00
N VAL A 242 13.88 -9.64 13.23
CA VAL A 242 12.58 -9.29 13.81
C VAL A 242 12.43 -7.78 13.89
N LEU A 243 13.39 -7.05 14.45
CA LEU A 243 13.32 -5.59 14.58
C LEU A 243 13.22 -4.88 13.23
N MET A 244 13.98 -5.34 12.22
CA MET A 244 13.87 -4.85 10.84
C MET A 244 12.44 -5.01 10.31
N GLN A 245 11.83 -6.19 10.49
CA GLN A 245 10.44 -6.44 10.08
C GLN A 245 9.46 -5.56 10.84
N LEU A 246 9.61 -5.43 12.17
CA LEU A 246 8.73 -4.60 12.99
C LEU A 246 8.77 -3.13 12.56
N LEU A 247 9.97 -2.61 12.28
CA LEU A 247 10.14 -1.25 11.79
C LEU A 247 9.54 -1.05 10.40
N ALA A 248 9.81 -1.97 9.47
CA ALA A 248 9.29 -1.90 8.11
C ALA A 248 7.75 -1.97 8.12
N GLY A 249 7.18 -2.98 8.78
CA GLY A 249 5.74 -3.16 8.95
C GLY A 249 5.08 -1.91 9.51
N LEU A 250 5.62 -1.37 10.61
CA LEU A 250 5.09 -0.16 11.23
C LEU A 250 5.16 1.03 10.26
N THR A 251 6.28 1.23 9.59
CA THR A 251 6.47 2.33 8.63
C THR A 251 5.45 2.27 7.51
N LEU A 252 5.26 1.10 6.87
CA LEU A 252 4.30 0.95 5.79
C LEU A 252 2.86 1.17 6.28
N SER A 253 2.46 0.56 7.41
CA SER A 253 1.11 0.73 7.96
C SER A 253 0.81 2.17 8.34
N LEU A 254 1.77 2.89 8.94
CA LEU A 254 1.61 4.30 9.29
C LEU A 254 1.46 5.22 8.06
N VAL A 255 1.91 4.79 6.87
CA VAL A 255 1.72 5.52 5.62
C VAL A 255 0.37 5.19 4.97
N PHE A 256 -0.02 3.92 4.90
CA PHE A 256 -1.25 3.53 4.19
C PHE A 256 -2.54 3.85 4.96
N GLN A 257 -2.58 3.50 6.26
CA GLN A 257 -3.82 3.50 7.03
C GLN A 257 -4.43 4.90 7.22
N PRO A 258 -3.65 5.96 7.49
CA PRO A 258 -4.19 7.32 7.59
C PRO A 258 -4.71 7.92 6.29
N ALA A 259 -4.53 7.23 5.15
CA ALA A 259 -5.02 7.67 3.85
C ALA A 259 -6.44 7.17 3.54
N HIS A 260 -6.93 6.16 4.27
CA HIS A 260 -8.19 5.46 3.99
C HIS A 260 -9.09 5.31 5.21
N VAL A 261 -8.51 5.02 6.38
CA VAL A 261 -9.26 4.73 7.61
C VAL A 261 -9.26 5.97 8.49
N ILE A 262 -10.00 6.99 8.05
CA ILE A 262 -10.16 8.27 8.76
C ILE A 262 -11.65 8.67 8.82
N PRO A 263 -12.07 9.54 9.74
CA PRO A 263 -13.48 9.91 9.88
C PRO A 263 -14.05 10.64 8.66
N ASP A 264 -13.19 11.32 7.89
CA ASP A 264 -13.59 12.06 6.69
C ASP A 264 -13.74 11.16 5.45
N ALA A 265 -13.22 9.93 5.50
CA ALA A 265 -13.30 8.99 4.39
C ALA A 265 -14.58 8.15 4.49
N ALA A 266 -15.26 8.01 3.37
CA ALA A 266 -16.48 7.23 3.28
C ALA A 266 -16.20 5.72 3.24
N PHE A 267 -17.23 4.94 3.62
CA PHE A 267 -17.27 3.50 3.48
C PHE A 267 -18.55 3.16 2.72
N ALA A 268 -18.41 2.81 1.44
CA ALA A 268 -19.55 2.43 0.60
C ALA A 268 -19.86 0.94 0.78
N GLN A 269 -21.12 0.55 0.54
CA GLN A 269 -21.54 -0.84 0.44
C GLN A 269 -22.35 -1.03 -0.84
N PRO A 270 -22.26 -2.21 -1.49
CA PRO A 270 -23.19 -2.56 -2.55
C PRO A 270 -24.63 -2.59 -2.01
N ASN A 271 -25.58 -2.14 -2.83
CA ASN A 271 -27.01 -2.26 -2.55
C ASN A 271 -27.49 -3.73 -2.70
N ASP A 272 -28.78 -3.98 -2.48
CA ASP A 272 -29.36 -5.33 -2.56
C ASP A 272 -29.20 -6.00 -3.95
N SER A 273 -28.98 -5.21 -5.00
CA SER A 273 -28.71 -5.70 -6.36
C SER A 273 -27.23 -6.04 -6.59
N GLY A 274 -26.36 -5.75 -5.62
CA GLY A 274 -24.92 -5.91 -5.72
C GLY A 274 -24.20 -4.75 -6.39
N ASP A 275 -24.87 -3.61 -6.61
CA ASP A 275 -24.30 -2.44 -7.27
C ASP A 275 -23.86 -1.38 -6.25
N VAL A 276 -22.79 -0.66 -6.56
CA VAL A 276 -22.32 0.48 -5.77
C VAL A 276 -22.90 1.75 -6.36
N GLU A 277 -23.68 2.49 -5.57
CA GLU A 277 -24.39 3.70 -5.99
C GLU A 277 -23.47 4.94 -6.10
N ALA A 278 -22.25 4.75 -6.62
CA ALA A 278 -21.28 5.81 -6.85
C ALA A 278 -20.66 5.71 -8.24
N ASP A 279 -20.13 6.83 -8.75
CA ASP A 279 -19.20 6.79 -9.89
C ASP A 279 -17.83 6.31 -9.39
N SER A 280 -17.19 5.37 -10.09
CA SER A 280 -15.97 4.71 -9.62
C SER A 280 -14.79 5.65 -9.39
N ARG A 281 -14.72 6.81 -10.05
CA ARG A 281 -13.65 7.81 -9.82
C ARG A 281 -14.01 8.80 -8.74
N VAL A 282 -15.27 9.21 -8.70
CA VAL A 282 -15.77 10.06 -7.61
C VAL A 282 -15.67 9.32 -6.28
N HIS A 283 -15.97 8.02 -6.26
CA HIS A 283 -15.75 7.12 -5.14
C HIS A 283 -14.34 7.27 -4.54
N GLN A 284 -13.31 7.39 -5.38
CA GLN A 284 -11.93 7.57 -4.90
C GLN A 284 -11.72 8.91 -4.18
N LEU A 285 -12.44 9.98 -4.56
CA LEU A 285 -12.36 11.26 -3.85
C LEU A 285 -12.97 11.19 -2.45
N TYR A 286 -14.00 10.37 -2.27
CA TYR A 286 -14.68 10.17 -0.99
C TYR A 286 -13.96 9.18 -0.07
N THR A 287 -13.24 8.21 -0.63
CA THR A 287 -12.64 7.10 0.14
C THR A 287 -11.13 7.25 0.38
N THR A 288 -10.53 8.35 -0.09
CA THR A 288 -9.10 8.60 0.06
C THR A 288 -8.81 10.00 0.58
N ALA A 289 -7.68 10.13 1.27
CA ALA A 289 -7.22 11.40 1.80
C ALA A 289 -5.72 11.59 1.66
N ASN A 290 -5.35 12.82 1.30
CA ASN A 290 -3.97 13.26 1.25
C ASN A 290 -3.48 13.68 2.64
N TYR A 291 -2.17 13.78 2.78
CA TYR A 291 -1.57 14.38 3.97
C TYR A 291 -0.16 14.88 3.71
N SER A 292 0.31 15.82 4.52
CA SER A 292 1.72 16.26 4.53
C SER A 292 2.27 16.68 3.14
N MET A 293 1.42 17.14 2.22
CA MET A 293 1.75 17.35 0.79
C MET A 293 2.90 18.33 0.54
N LYS A 294 3.13 19.26 1.48
CA LYS A 294 4.20 20.25 1.42
C LYS A 294 5.58 19.69 1.83
N SER A 295 5.64 18.52 2.49
CA SER A 295 6.90 17.96 2.98
C SER A 295 7.67 17.24 1.87
N ARG A 296 8.74 17.86 1.37
CA ARG A 296 9.51 17.33 0.23
C ARG A 296 10.20 16.01 0.55
N TRP A 297 10.91 15.94 1.67
CA TRP A 297 11.64 14.74 2.10
C TRP A 297 10.72 13.59 2.43
N PHE A 298 9.61 13.87 3.12
CA PHE A 298 8.61 12.85 3.44
C PHE A 298 7.99 12.28 2.17
N THR A 299 7.48 13.13 1.27
CA THR A 299 6.96 12.71 -0.05
C THR A 299 7.97 11.87 -0.82
N TRP A 300 9.24 12.29 -0.81
CA TRP A 300 10.29 11.56 -1.48
C TRP A 300 10.53 10.19 -0.84
N PHE A 301 10.50 10.04 0.48
CA PHE A 301 10.66 8.74 1.11
C PHE A 301 9.46 7.82 0.85
N VAL A 302 8.23 8.30 1.06
CA VAL A 302 7.00 7.48 1.01
C VAL A 302 6.45 7.25 -0.40
N GLY A 303 7.22 7.52 -1.46
CA GLY A 303 6.74 7.23 -2.82
C GLY A 303 5.52 8.03 -3.24
N GLY A 304 5.35 9.25 -2.72
CA GLY A 304 4.16 10.05 -3.01
C GLY A 304 2.84 9.48 -2.48
N LEU A 305 2.84 8.43 -1.65
CA LEU A 305 1.63 7.87 -1.03
C LEU A 305 0.91 8.83 -0.07
N ASN A 306 1.54 9.96 0.22
CA ASN A 306 0.90 11.08 0.91
C ASN A 306 -0.01 11.93 -0.04
N PHE A 307 -0.04 11.57 -1.32
CA PHE A 307 -0.93 12.04 -2.41
C PHE A 307 -1.85 10.88 -2.83
N GLN A 308 -2.56 10.29 -1.87
CA GLN A 308 -3.39 9.11 -2.07
C GLN A 308 -4.55 9.36 -3.05
N VAL A 309 -5.12 10.57 -3.06
CA VAL A 309 -6.17 10.94 -4.01
C VAL A 309 -5.65 10.86 -5.45
N GLU A 310 -4.48 11.44 -5.72
CA GLU A 310 -3.86 11.39 -7.04
C GLU A 310 -3.46 9.97 -7.43
N HIS A 311 -2.96 9.20 -6.45
CA HIS A 311 -2.58 7.80 -6.62
C HIS A 311 -3.75 6.91 -7.03
N HIS A 312 -4.93 7.10 -6.43
CA HIS A 312 -6.13 6.33 -6.78
C HIS A 312 -6.80 6.79 -8.09
N LEU A 313 -6.72 8.08 -8.42
CA LEU A 313 -7.23 8.59 -9.69
C LEU A 313 -6.34 8.22 -10.89
N PHE A 314 -5.02 8.16 -10.69
CA PHE A 314 -4.02 7.96 -11.73
C PHE A 314 -2.91 6.98 -11.33
N PRO A 315 -3.23 5.72 -10.96
CA PRO A 315 -2.23 4.77 -10.43
C PRO A 315 -1.12 4.43 -11.43
N ASN A 316 -1.39 4.59 -12.73
CA ASN A 316 -0.44 4.33 -13.81
C ASN A 316 0.48 5.53 -14.15
N ILE A 317 0.43 6.62 -13.38
CA ILE A 317 1.34 7.77 -13.49
C ILE A 317 2.36 7.70 -12.36
N CYS A 318 3.65 7.89 -12.67
CA CYS A 318 4.71 7.81 -11.67
C CYS A 318 4.53 8.90 -10.60
N HIS A 319 4.73 8.53 -9.33
CA HIS A 319 4.45 9.42 -8.20
C HIS A 319 5.26 10.71 -8.18
N VAL A 320 6.36 10.78 -8.95
CA VAL A 320 7.14 12.01 -9.12
C VAL A 320 6.29 13.18 -9.65
N HIS A 321 5.17 12.88 -10.30
CA HIS A 321 4.24 13.89 -10.84
C HIS A 321 3.11 14.29 -9.89
N TYR A 322 2.84 13.50 -8.83
CA TYR A 322 1.65 13.69 -7.99
C TYR A 322 1.56 15.07 -7.35
N ARG A 323 2.70 15.69 -6.96
CA ARG A 323 2.68 17.07 -6.44
C ARG A 323 2.18 18.11 -7.45
N ALA A 324 2.46 17.92 -8.73
CA ALA A 324 1.98 18.82 -9.78
C ALA A 324 0.51 18.52 -10.08
N LEU A 325 0.18 17.24 -10.24
CA LEU A 325 -1.18 16.78 -10.50
C LEU A 325 -2.14 17.14 -9.37
N SER A 326 -1.69 17.18 -8.13
CA SER A 326 -2.55 17.49 -6.99
C SER A 326 -3.18 18.88 -7.07
N LYS A 327 -2.52 19.83 -7.73
CA LYS A 327 -3.08 21.17 -7.98
C LYS A 327 -4.23 21.11 -8.98
N ILE A 328 -4.08 20.29 -10.02
CA ILE A 328 -5.08 20.08 -11.08
C ILE A 328 -6.28 19.32 -10.51
N VAL A 329 -6.02 18.23 -9.78
CA VAL A 329 -7.06 17.42 -9.14
C VAL A 329 -7.85 18.26 -8.16
N LYS A 330 -7.18 18.98 -7.25
CA LYS A 330 -7.86 19.84 -6.28
C LYS A 330 -8.75 20.90 -6.93
N ALA A 331 -8.21 21.67 -7.88
CA ALA A 331 -8.98 22.71 -8.55
C ALA A 331 -10.18 22.15 -9.32
N THR A 332 -10.03 20.98 -9.94
CA THR A 332 -11.13 20.33 -10.66
C THR A 332 -12.16 19.73 -9.70
N ALA A 333 -11.74 19.17 -8.56
CA ALA A 333 -12.68 18.70 -7.54
C ALA A 333 -13.52 19.86 -6.98
N GLU A 334 -12.89 21.00 -6.67
CA GLU A 334 -13.56 22.21 -6.18
C GLU A 334 -14.57 22.76 -7.21
N GLU A 335 -14.22 22.83 -8.49
CA GLU A 335 -15.12 23.28 -9.57
C GLU A 335 -16.39 22.43 -9.70
N PHE A 336 -16.28 21.13 -9.46
CA PHE A 336 -17.38 20.18 -9.55
C PHE A 336 -18.07 19.91 -8.20
N ASN A 337 -17.73 20.68 -7.15
CA ASN A 337 -18.25 20.51 -5.78
C ASN A 337 -18.03 19.10 -5.22
N LEU A 338 -16.88 18.49 -5.53
CA LEU A 338 -16.46 17.17 -5.05
C LEU A 338 -15.45 17.30 -3.91
N PRO A 339 -15.38 16.31 -3.00
CA PRO A 339 -14.46 16.38 -1.87
C PRO A 339 -12.99 16.30 -2.31
N TYR A 340 -12.12 16.89 -1.50
CA TYR A 340 -10.67 16.75 -1.60
C TYR A 340 -10.06 16.76 -0.21
N HIS A 341 -10.02 15.59 0.44
CA HIS A 341 -9.56 15.46 1.82
C HIS A 341 -8.05 15.57 1.92
N SER A 342 -7.55 16.44 2.81
CA SER A 342 -6.11 16.57 3.05
C SER A 342 -5.77 17.02 4.47
N ASN A 343 -4.99 16.20 5.19
CA ASN A 343 -4.42 16.58 6.48
C ASN A 343 -3.14 17.41 6.32
N ARG A 344 -3.00 18.51 7.07
CA ARG A 344 -1.85 19.43 6.93
C ARG A 344 -0.51 18.76 7.21
N THR A 345 -0.44 17.89 8.20
CA THR A 345 0.79 17.21 8.64
C THR A 345 0.57 15.71 8.80
N PHE A 346 1.65 14.94 8.79
CA PHE A 346 1.60 13.51 9.05
C PHE A 346 1.05 13.17 10.45
N ILE A 347 1.43 13.95 11.46
CA ILE A 347 0.91 13.79 12.83
C ILE A 347 -0.61 14.05 12.88
N SER A 348 -1.10 15.04 12.13
CA SER A 348 -2.56 15.28 12.01
C SER A 348 -3.28 14.08 11.40
N ALA A 349 -2.72 13.50 10.34
CA ALA A 349 -3.27 12.29 9.72
C ALA A 349 -3.28 11.10 10.70
N LEU A 350 -2.19 10.86 11.45
CA LEU A 350 -2.14 9.82 12.47
C LEU A 350 -3.17 10.05 13.60
N ARG A 351 -3.37 11.29 14.03
CA ARG A 351 -4.41 11.64 15.01
C ARG A 351 -5.80 11.40 14.47
N SER A 352 -6.05 11.75 13.21
CA SER A 352 -7.33 11.50 12.52
C SER A 352 -7.62 10.00 12.44
N HIS A 353 -6.62 9.21 12.01
CA HIS A 353 -6.71 7.76 12.00
C HIS A 353 -6.94 7.16 13.40
N THR A 354 -6.21 7.64 14.42
CA THR A 354 -6.42 7.21 15.81
C THR A 354 -7.84 7.54 16.29
N ARG A 355 -8.40 8.70 15.90
CA ARG A 355 -9.80 9.05 16.18
C ARG A 355 -10.75 8.07 15.50
N MET A 356 -10.51 7.73 14.23
CA MET A 356 -11.30 6.73 13.52
C MET A 356 -11.31 5.39 14.23
N LEU A 357 -10.14 4.90 14.67
CA LEU A 357 -10.04 3.65 15.43
C LEU A 357 -10.80 3.69 16.76
N LYS A 358 -10.87 4.85 17.41
CA LYS A 358 -11.71 5.05 18.61
C LYS A 358 -13.20 4.99 18.26
N LEU A 359 -13.63 5.61 17.16
CA LEU A 359 -15.02 5.57 16.69
C LEU A 359 -15.42 4.12 16.34
N LEU A 360 -14.62 3.44 15.53
CA LEU A 360 -14.82 2.03 15.19
C LEU A 360 -14.71 1.09 16.41
N GLY A 361 -14.08 1.54 17.49
CA GLY A 361 -14.02 0.81 18.75
C GLY A 361 -15.30 0.89 19.59
N GLN A 362 -16.22 1.80 19.28
CA GLN A 362 -17.51 1.93 19.96
C GLN A 362 -18.49 0.87 19.48
N LYS A 363 -19.33 0.36 20.40
CA LYS A 363 -20.34 -0.65 20.09
C LYS A 363 -21.41 -0.09 19.14
N GLU A 364 -21.85 1.13 19.43
CA GLU A 364 -22.68 1.93 18.55
C GLU A 364 -21.74 2.84 17.78
N CYS A 365 -21.48 2.47 16.52
CA CYS A 365 -20.71 3.33 15.64
C CYS A 365 -21.60 4.50 15.23
N PRO A 366 -21.14 5.76 15.32
CA PRO A 366 -21.91 6.88 14.76
C PRO A 366 -22.05 6.74 13.23
N ASP A 367 -23.07 7.36 12.67
CA ASP A 367 -23.26 7.42 11.22
C ASP A 367 -22.02 8.05 10.56
N PHE A 368 -21.50 7.41 9.53
CA PHE A 368 -20.36 7.90 8.76
C PHE A 368 -20.85 8.60 7.50
N VAL A 369 -19.95 9.32 6.82
CA VAL A 369 -20.24 9.84 5.49
C VAL A 369 -20.50 8.64 4.58
N HIS A 370 -21.76 8.45 4.19
CA HIS A 370 -22.15 7.55 3.11
C HIS A 370 -22.05 8.33 1.81
N VAL A 371 -21.42 7.73 0.78
CA VAL A 371 -21.30 8.32 -0.57
C VAL A 371 -22.65 8.25 -1.28
#